data_AF-A0A519I3Y1-F1
#
_entry.id   AF-A0A519I3Y1-F1
#
_cell.length_a   1.000
_cell.length_b   1.000
_cell.length_c   1.000
_cell.angle_alpha   90.00
_cell.angle_beta   90.00
_cell.angle_gamma   90.00
#
_symmetry.space_group_name_H-M   'P 1'
#
loop_
_entity.id
_entity.type
_entity.pdbx_description
1 polymer ?
#
loop_
_entity_poly.entity_id
_entity_poly.type
_entity_poly.pdbx_seq_one_letter_code
_entity_poly.pdbx_strand_id
1 'polypeptide(L)'
;MPAAPAVHTPGGGTHAPTREAVLAECIAADTQWAAHPGRNLVLLFDGTGNILGNPQDTNVVKLLRMLGKGHDPSGSGPTQLVYYDPGVGTTNEFPADGIVSKAKNQLRQLAGLALGSGVFPNIAEAYRFLVNTYQRGDRIYLFGFSRGAFTARAVAGMLNMYGLIHTEGLPLIETLVRTYFAPSGRKNQAGTKSRESFARDVIDNFSLGRTPLAHFVGVWDTVEAIGSGLLGGIKISNSTDFACKRFTHVRHALSLHESRSKYAPRRYTDPHFTSEEQAWRSYDQRWFRGVHSDVGGSYARDGLSNLTLAWMVDEALAQGLRVDRSRLHPGDPLTAMHDQAYDCPYWVWTGLNARERFADDFIDPTAQPVGGAVPAGTVPRTQPWRWLGMALAVATVVLFAITLQMDRAACNLGAAPGWVQALPSGFQVSAHWHSGWGVACGGTEGVHRAIAWDWALLASYVLWLAYPVAWALRRRVVRAVPPGRALGWLYRHAHWTMGLLVASDLVENCATLHMHLPHWPTVLTGASTIKLLSLLVLAWVIVAGALAGRKGGRPPA
;
A
#
# COMPACT_ATOMS: atom_id res chain seq x y z
N MET A 1 -5.90 -57.25 31.85
CA MET A 1 -5.65 -56.18 30.86
C MET A 1 -6.69 -55.10 31.09
N PRO A 2 -6.31 -53.91 31.56
CA PRO A 2 -7.27 -52.83 31.80
C PRO A 2 -7.64 -52.15 30.48
N ALA A 3 -8.93 -51.81 30.37
CA ALA A 3 -9.54 -51.17 29.22
C ALA A 3 -8.90 -49.80 28.93
N ALA A 4 -8.70 -49.50 27.66
CA ALA A 4 -8.22 -48.21 27.19
C ALA A 4 -9.16 -47.08 27.66
N PRO A 5 -8.63 -45.93 28.11
CA PRO A 5 -9.46 -44.82 28.54
C PRO A 5 -10.21 -44.25 27.33
N ALA A 6 -11.51 -44.03 27.52
CA ALA A 6 -12.39 -43.44 26.53
C ALA A 6 -11.85 -42.06 26.10
N VAL A 7 -11.65 -41.90 24.79
CA VAL A 7 -11.38 -40.61 24.17
C VAL A 7 -12.63 -39.77 24.34
N HIS A 8 -12.58 -38.78 25.25
CA HIS A 8 -13.54 -37.70 25.29
C HIS A 8 -13.44 -36.91 23.98
N THR A 9 -14.36 -37.15 23.05
CA THR A 9 -14.68 -36.21 21.98
C THR A 9 -15.36 -35.00 22.62
N PRO A 10 -14.78 -33.78 22.59
CA PRO A 10 -15.52 -32.59 22.94
C PRO A 10 -16.62 -32.41 21.90
N GLY A 11 -17.85 -32.26 22.36
CA GLY A 11 -19.03 -32.12 21.50
C GLY A 11 -18.90 -30.98 20.48
N GLY A 12 -19.58 -31.16 19.34
CA GLY A 12 -19.65 -30.18 18.26
C GLY A 12 -20.10 -28.80 18.75
N GLY A 13 -19.14 -27.88 18.85
CA GLY A 13 -19.35 -26.50 19.27
C GLY A 13 -19.74 -25.59 18.11
N THR A 14 -20.83 -24.87 18.30
CA THR A 14 -21.67 -24.19 17.30
C THR A 14 -21.20 -22.79 16.84
N HIS A 15 -20.05 -22.25 17.26
CA HIS A 15 -19.66 -20.86 16.96
C HIS A 15 -18.16 -20.66 16.67
N ALA A 16 -17.78 -19.47 16.20
CA ALA A 16 -16.37 -19.03 16.18
C ALA A 16 -15.73 -19.24 17.57
N PRO A 17 -14.42 -19.54 17.67
CA PRO A 17 -13.83 -19.86 18.96
C PRO A 17 -13.97 -18.68 19.91
N THR A 18 -14.31 -18.95 21.17
CA THR A 18 -14.37 -17.90 22.20
C THR A 18 -12.96 -17.51 22.62
N ARG A 19 -12.83 -16.36 23.29
CA ARG A 19 -11.54 -15.85 23.77
C ARG A 19 -10.91 -16.81 24.79
N GLU A 20 -11.72 -17.37 25.68
CA GLU A 20 -11.32 -18.36 26.69
C GLU A 20 -10.86 -19.67 26.05
N ALA A 21 -11.56 -20.13 25.01
CA ALA A 21 -11.17 -21.33 24.27
C ALA A 21 -9.81 -21.14 23.59
N VAL A 22 -9.56 -19.98 22.97
CA VAL A 22 -8.25 -19.65 22.38
C VAL A 22 -7.16 -19.60 23.45
N LEU A 23 -7.43 -19.00 24.60
CA LEU A 23 -6.47 -18.96 25.71
C LEU A 23 -6.10 -20.37 26.18
N ALA A 24 -7.09 -21.26 26.36
CA ALA A 24 -6.84 -22.65 26.74
C ALA A 24 -5.99 -23.40 25.71
N GLU A 25 -6.21 -23.15 24.41
CA GLU A 25 -5.35 -23.69 23.34
C GLU A 25 -3.92 -23.15 23.41
N CYS A 26 -3.72 -21.86 23.69
CA CYS A 26 -2.39 -21.27 23.87
C CYS A 26 -1.65 -21.90 25.05
N ILE A 27 -2.32 -22.07 26.21
CA ILE A 27 -1.76 -22.71 27.40
C ILE A 27 -1.35 -24.16 27.09
N ALA A 28 -2.23 -24.91 26.44
CA ALA A 28 -1.95 -26.30 26.07
C ALA A 28 -0.78 -26.42 25.10
N ALA A 29 -0.70 -25.53 24.10
CA ALA A 29 0.39 -25.52 23.13
C ALA A 29 1.74 -25.17 23.77
N ASP A 30 1.78 -24.20 24.69
CA ASP A 30 3.01 -23.82 25.37
C ASP A 30 3.45 -24.89 26.39
N THR A 31 2.51 -25.48 27.12
CA THR A 31 2.77 -26.63 28.01
C THR A 31 3.34 -27.81 27.24
N GLN A 32 2.75 -28.13 26.07
CA GLN A 32 3.27 -29.19 25.19
C GLN A 32 4.68 -28.86 24.73
N TRP A 33 4.93 -27.62 24.33
CA TRP A 33 6.25 -27.17 23.88
C TRP A 33 7.31 -27.27 24.99
N ALA A 34 6.97 -26.89 26.21
CA ALA A 34 7.88 -26.98 27.35
C ALA A 34 8.27 -28.43 27.67
N ALA A 35 7.33 -29.37 27.52
CA ALA A 35 7.59 -30.79 27.76
C ALA A 35 8.36 -31.45 26.61
N HIS A 36 7.95 -31.19 25.36
CA HIS A 36 8.54 -31.79 24.16
C HIS A 36 8.56 -30.75 23.02
N PRO A 37 9.63 -29.94 22.91
CA PRO A 37 9.73 -28.91 21.89
C PRO A 37 9.66 -29.50 20.47
N GLY A 38 8.79 -28.92 19.65
CA GLY A 38 8.75 -29.20 18.21
C GLY A 38 9.77 -28.38 17.43
N ARG A 39 9.51 -28.18 16.14
CA ARG A 39 10.34 -27.34 15.27
C ARG A 39 9.73 -25.95 15.13
N ASN A 40 10.55 -24.98 14.75
CA ASN A 40 10.05 -23.69 14.29
C ASN A 40 9.89 -23.73 12.76
N LEU A 41 8.68 -23.46 12.25
CA LEU A 41 8.43 -23.22 10.84
C LEU A 41 8.37 -21.71 10.62
N VAL A 42 9.37 -21.14 9.94
CA VAL A 42 9.52 -19.70 9.74
C VAL A 42 9.24 -19.36 8.28
N LEU A 43 8.11 -18.68 8.05
CA LEU A 43 7.69 -18.25 6.71
C LEU A 43 7.91 -16.75 6.58
N LEU A 44 8.61 -16.35 5.52
CA LEU A 44 9.04 -14.98 5.25
C LEU A 44 8.45 -14.53 3.92
N PHE A 45 7.68 -13.46 3.94
CA PHE A 45 6.97 -12.92 2.78
C PHE A 45 7.48 -11.52 2.45
N ASP A 46 8.18 -11.39 1.34
CA ASP A 46 8.76 -10.11 0.93
C ASP A 46 7.75 -9.19 0.21
N GLY A 47 8.10 -7.91 0.11
CA GLY A 47 7.42 -6.96 -0.75
C GLY A 47 7.74 -7.20 -2.24
N THR A 48 6.89 -6.67 -3.12
CA THR A 48 7.10 -6.78 -4.59
C THR A 48 8.34 -6.07 -5.07
N GLY A 49 9.00 -6.71 -6.04
CA GLY A 49 10.02 -6.08 -6.88
C GLY A 49 11.42 -6.14 -6.30
N ASN A 50 11.62 -6.90 -5.21
CA ASN A 50 12.92 -7.04 -4.58
C ASN A 50 13.68 -8.23 -5.19
N ILE A 51 14.70 -7.93 -5.98
CA ILE A 51 15.64 -8.96 -6.46
C ILE A 51 16.70 -9.15 -5.37
N LEU A 52 16.89 -10.39 -4.91
CA LEU A 52 17.93 -10.75 -3.95
C LEU A 52 19.32 -10.33 -4.47
N GLY A 53 20.14 -9.69 -3.62
CA GLY A 53 21.55 -9.42 -3.92
C GLY A 53 21.94 -7.98 -4.26
N ASN A 54 21.05 -7.00 -4.07
CA ASN A 54 21.38 -5.57 -4.15
C ASN A 54 21.63 -5.01 -2.72
N PRO A 55 22.35 -3.88 -2.50
CA PRO A 55 22.54 -3.29 -1.17
C PRO A 55 21.26 -2.68 -0.55
N GLN A 56 20.09 -3.03 -1.08
CA GLN A 56 18.78 -2.46 -0.77
C GLN A 56 17.84 -3.58 -0.33
N ASP A 57 18.29 -4.41 0.61
CA ASP A 57 17.48 -5.50 1.12
C ASP A 57 16.33 -5.00 2.01
N THR A 58 15.22 -5.73 2.00
CA THR A 58 14.14 -5.52 2.96
C THR A 58 14.50 -6.13 4.32
N ASN A 59 13.78 -5.71 5.35
CA ASN A 59 13.89 -6.31 6.67
C ASN A 59 13.53 -7.80 6.67
N VAL A 60 12.71 -8.26 5.72
CA VAL A 60 12.41 -9.69 5.52
C VAL A 60 13.66 -10.44 5.06
N VAL A 61 14.39 -9.92 4.08
CA VAL A 61 15.64 -10.54 3.58
C VAL A 61 16.76 -10.43 4.62
N LYS A 62 16.87 -9.30 5.31
CA LYS A 62 17.82 -9.13 6.41
C LYS A 62 17.56 -10.18 7.51
N LEU A 63 16.30 -10.35 7.93
CA LEU A 63 15.90 -11.39 8.88
C LEU A 63 16.22 -12.79 8.35
N LEU A 64 15.91 -13.10 7.08
CA LEU A 64 16.24 -14.38 6.45
C LEU A 64 17.73 -14.73 6.55
N ARG A 65 18.61 -13.73 6.41
CA ARG A 65 20.07 -13.89 6.50
C ARG A 65 20.56 -14.04 7.95
N MET A 66 19.76 -13.62 8.92
CA MET A 66 20.04 -13.75 10.36
C MET A 66 19.54 -15.07 10.94
N LEU A 67 18.55 -15.74 10.35
CA LEU A 67 17.97 -16.96 10.92
C LEU A 67 18.98 -18.11 11.04
N GLY A 68 18.98 -18.80 12.20
CA GLY A 68 19.62 -20.10 12.36
C GLY A 68 18.80 -21.17 11.63
N LYS A 69 19.31 -21.72 10.53
CA LYS A 69 18.57 -22.66 9.66
C LYS A 69 18.94 -24.11 10.00
N GLY A 70 17.94 -24.98 10.02
CA GLY A 70 18.12 -26.40 10.33
C GLY A 70 18.33 -26.65 11.83
N HIS A 71 19.08 -27.71 12.13
CA HIS A 71 19.37 -28.12 13.50
C HIS A 71 20.19 -27.07 14.26
N ASP A 72 20.08 -27.04 15.58
CA ASP A 72 20.95 -26.21 16.40
C ASP A 72 22.32 -26.87 16.60
N PRO A 73 23.44 -26.24 16.19
CA PRO A 73 24.76 -26.86 16.37
C PRO A 73 25.09 -27.18 17.83
N SER A 74 24.55 -26.41 18.79
CA SER A 74 24.71 -26.67 20.23
C SER A 74 23.72 -27.71 20.78
N GLY A 75 22.76 -28.17 19.98
CA GLY A 75 21.71 -29.12 20.38
C GLY A 75 20.68 -28.57 21.37
N SER A 76 20.79 -27.30 21.78
CA SER A 76 19.98 -26.68 22.82
C SER A 76 18.67 -26.07 22.32
N GLY A 77 18.61 -25.65 21.07
CA GLY A 77 17.51 -24.92 20.47
C GLY A 77 16.69 -25.76 19.48
N PRO A 78 15.45 -25.35 19.17
CA PRO A 78 14.59 -26.05 18.23
C PRO A 78 15.18 -26.01 16.82
N THR A 79 14.99 -27.07 16.05
CA THR A 79 15.26 -27.06 14.60
C THR A 79 14.38 -26.02 13.92
N GLN A 80 14.92 -25.23 12.99
CA GLN A 80 14.13 -24.24 12.23
C GLN A 80 14.10 -24.55 10.73
N LEU A 81 12.89 -24.70 10.19
CA LEU A 81 12.66 -24.81 8.75
C LEU A 81 12.19 -23.46 8.21
N VAL A 82 12.79 -23.02 7.11
CA VAL A 82 12.56 -21.67 6.58
C VAL A 82 11.97 -21.73 5.18
N TYR A 83 10.88 -21.00 4.98
CA TYR A 83 10.25 -20.76 3.69
C TYR A 83 10.36 -19.27 3.37
N TYR A 84 10.78 -18.93 2.15
CA TYR A 84 10.89 -17.55 1.69
C TYR A 84 10.12 -17.36 0.38
N ASP A 85 9.27 -16.34 0.37
CA ASP A 85 8.52 -15.87 -0.77
C ASP A 85 9.07 -14.50 -1.22
N PRO A 86 9.59 -14.35 -2.46
CA PRO A 86 10.17 -13.11 -2.95
C PRO A 86 9.14 -12.03 -3.30
N GLY A 87 7.86 -12.23 -2.99
CA GLY A 87 6.77 -11.31 -3.28
C GLY A 87 6.22 -11.44 -4.70
N VAL A 88 5.21 -10.61 -5.01
CA VAL A 88 4.55 -10.60 -6.33
C VAL A 88 5.36 -9.78 -7.33
N GLY A 89 5.53 -10.24 -8.56
CA GLY A 89 6.12 -9.45 -9.65
C GLY A 89 7.66 -9.40 -9.65
N THR A 90 8.31 -10.22 -8.83
CA THR A 90 9.72 -10.60 -8.94
C THR A 90 9.84 -11.63 -10.05
N THR A 91 10.21 -11.18 -11.25
CA THR A 91 10.70 -12.12 -12.27
C THR A 91 12.04 -12.65 -11.76
N ASN A 92 12.15 -13.95 -11.47
CA ASN A 92 13.42 -14.64 -11.20
C ASN A 92 14.32 -14.72 -12.45
N GLU A 93 14.12 -13.81 -13.40
CA GLU A 93 14.90 -13.68 -14.62
C GLU A 93 15.98 -12.63 -14.36
N PHE A 94 17.25 -12.98 -14.58
CA PHE A 94 18.32 -11.98 -14.70
C PHE A 94 17.91 -10.95 -15.74
N PRO A 95 18.19 -9.65 -15.53
CA PRO A 95 17.75 -8.61 -16.46
C PRO A 95 18.31 -8.91 -17.85
N ALA A 96 17.42 -9.13 -18.83
CA ALA A 96 17.82 -9.27 -20.22
C ALA A 96 18.42 -7.95 -20.73
N ASP A 97 19.57 -8.02 -21.40
CA ASP A 97 20.27 -6.86 -21.95
C ASP A 97 19.39 -6.09 -22.94
N GLY A 98 19.12 -4.82 -22.63
CA GLY A 98 18.35 -3.91 -23.50
C GLY A 98 17.48 -2.89 -22.78
N ILE A 99 17.28 -1.72 -23.40
CA ILE A 99 16.37 -0.67 -22.88
C ILE A 99 14.90 -1.09 -23.08
N VAL A 100 14.60 -1.80 -24.17
CA VAL A 100 13.26 -2.26 -24.54
C VAL A 100 12.78 -3.38 -23.60
N SER A 101 13.66 -4.32 -23.23
CA SER A 101 13.37 -5.39 -22.26
C SER A 101 13.11 -4.81 -20.86
N LYS A 102 13.91 -3.82 -20.42
CA LYS A 102 13.68 -3.09 -19.16
C LYS A 102 12.32 -2.39 -19.13
N ALA A 103 11.96 -1.68 -20.21
CA ALA A 103 10.66 -1.01 -20.31
C ALA A 103 9.49 -2.01 -20.30
N LYS A 104 9.61 -3.13 -21.03
CA LYS A 104 8.60 -4.19 -21.07
C LYS A 104 8.43 -4.89 -19.71
N ASN A 105 9.53 -5.14 -19.00
CA ASN A 105 9.50 -5.72 -17.66
C ASN A 105 8.90 -4.76 -16.64
N GLN A 106 9.24 -3.47 -16.71
CA GLN A 106 8.59 -2.44 -15.89
C GLN A 106 7.09 -2.34 -16.18
N LEU A 107 6.68 -2.42 -17.45
CA LEU A 107 5.26 -2.39 -17.83
C LEU A 107 4.51 -3.64 -17.33
N ARG A 108 5.09 -4.84 -17.43
CA ARG A 108 4.51 -6.08 -16.87
C ARG A 108 4.43 -6.02 -15.35
N GLN A 109 5.46 -5.48 -14.69
CA GLN A 109 5.48 -5.29 -13.24
C GLN A 109 4.37 -4.31 -12.83
N LEU A 110 4.23 -3.17 -13.51
CA LEU A 110 3.14 -2.20 -13.31
C LEU A 110 1.75 -2.81 -13.56
N ALA A 111 1.59 -3.66 -14.57
CA ALA A 111 0.33 -4.37 -14.83
C ALA A 111 0.00 -5.40 -13.72
N GLY A 112 0.99 -6.18 -13.25
CA GLY A 112 0.83 -7.11 -12.13
C GLY A 112 0.55 -6.39 -10.80
N LEU A 113 1.15 -5.21 -10.60
CA LEU A 113 0.90 -4.30 -9.47
C LEU A 113 -0.55 -3.80 -9.45
N ALA A 114 -1.19 -3.63 -10.61
CA ALA A 114 -2.55 -3.11 -10.76
C ALA A 114 -3.64 -4.19 -10.61
N LEU A 115 -3.36 -5.45 -10.99
CA LEU A 115 -4.36 -6.53 -11.03
C LEU A 115 -4.35 -7.47 -9.81
N GLY A 116 -3.35 -7.38 -8.92
CA GLY A 116 -3.26 -8.25 -7.73
C GLY A 116 -3.07 -9.74 -8.04
N SER A 117 -2.82 -10.10 -9.31
CA SER A 117 -2.88 -11.45 -9.87
C SER A 117 -1.80 -12.42 -9.37
N GLY A 118 -0.85 -11.98 -8.55
CA GLY A 118 0.17 -12.86 -7.96
C GLY A 118 0.02 -13.13 -6.46
N VAL A 119 -0.87 -12.44 -5.73
CA VAL A 119 -0.96 -12.62 -4.26
C VAL A 119 -1.61 -13.96 -3.89
N PHE A 120 -2.66 -14.37 -4.60
CA PHE A 120 -3.36 -15.63 -4.30
C PHE A 120 -2.48 -16.88 -4.50
N PRO A 121 -1.69 -17.00 -5.59
CA PRO A 121 -0.71 -18.08 -5.70
C PRO A 121 0.29 -18.13 -4.55
N ASN A 122 0.85 -16.99 -4.12
CA ASN A 122 1.81 -16.94 -3.01
C ASN A 122 1.19 -17.40 -1.68
N ILE A 123 -0.05 -17.00 -1.41
CA ILE A 123 -0.81 -17.48 -0.23
C ILE A 123 -1.04 -19.00 -0.32
N ALA A 124 -1.47 -19.49 -1.48
CA ALA A 124 -1.72 -20.91 -1.71
C ALA A 124 -0.45 -21.75 -1.51
N GLU A 125 0.69 -21.29 -2.03
CA GLU A 125 1.96 -22.00 -1.93
C GLU A 125 2.49 -22.04 -0.50
N ALA A 126 2.39 -20.94 0.24
CA ALA A 126 2.78 -20.95 1.65
C ALA A 126 1.88 -21.81 2.53
N TYR A 127 0.56 -21.81 2.26
CA TYR A 127 -0.35 -22.71 2.95
C TYR A 127 -0.07 -24.19 2.60
N ARG A 128 0.24 -24.48 1.33
CA ARG A 128 0.70 -25.81 0.86
C ARG A 128 2.00 -26.25 1.55
N PHE A 129 2.97 -25.35 1.69
CA PHE A 129 4.20 -25.63 2.44
C PHE A 129 3.89 -26.07 3.87
N LEU A 130 2.98 -25.36 4.56
CA LEU A 130 2.57 -25.75 5.91
C LEU A 130 1.88 -27.11 5.95
N VAL A 131 0.94 -27.39 5.03
CA VAL A 131 0.26 -28.70 4.94
C VAL A 131 1.25 -29.84 4.77
N ASN A 132 2.27 -29.67 3.93
CA ASN A 132 3.27 -30.70 3.66
C ASN A 132 4.34 -30.85 4.75
N THR A 133 4.58 -29.81 5.53
CA THR A 133 5.76 -29.74 6.41
C THR A 133 5.39 -29.88 7.88
N TYR A 134 4.22 -29.38 8.29
CA TYR A 134 3.85 -29.27 9.70
C TYR A 134 3.79 -30.64 10.39
N GLN A 135 4.44 -30.72 11.53
CA GLN A 135 4.33 -31.81 12.49
C GLN A 135 3.71 -31.30 13.78
N ARG A 136 2.98 -32.18 14.46
CA ARG A 136 2.30 -31.82 15.71
C ARG A 136 3.32 -31.31 16.74
N GLY A 137 3.09 -30.11 17.25
CA GLY A 137 3.99 -29.44 18.20
C GLY A 137 4.92 -28.41 17.57
N ASP A 138 4.96 -28.29 16.24
CA ASP A 138 5.69 -27.21 15.59
C ASP A 138 5.08 -25.83 15.90
N ARG A 139 5.93 -24.81 16.02
CA ARG A 139 5.54 -23.40 16.13
C ARG A 139 5.65 -22.70 14.78
N ILE A 140 4.59 -22.00 14.36
CA ILE A 140 4.56 -21.26 13.10
C ILE A 140 4.87 -19.77 13.32
N TYR A 141 5.92 -19.28 12.67
CA TYR A 141 6.31 -17.88 12.62
C TYR A 141 6.04 -17.33 11.23
N LEU A 142 5.30 -16.23 11.15
CA LEU A 142 4.90 -15.57 9.90
C LEU A 142 5.45 -14.15 9.92
N PHE A 143 6.33 -13.85 8.98
CA PHE A 143 6.92 -12.53 8.82
C PHE A 143 6.59 -11.94 7.47
N GLY A 144 6.29 -10.64 7.40
CA GLY A 144 6.18 -10.02 6.08
C GLY A 144 6.21 -8.51 6.06
N PHE A 145 6.55 -7.96 4.90
CA PHE A 145 6.58 -6.52 4.65
C PHE A 145 5.59 -6.13 3.54
N SER A 146 4.83 -5.05 3.73
CA SER A 146 3.98 -4.47 2.68
C SER A 146 2.91 -5.45 2.16
N ARG A 147 3.05 -5.92 0.93
CA ARG A 147 2.23 -7.01 0.35
C ARG A 147 2.57 -8.36 0.93
N GLY A 148 3.83 -8.62 1.26
CA GLY A 148 4.21 -9.81 2.00
C GLY A 148 3.59 -9.83 3.40
N ALA A 149 3.45 -8.67 4.05
CA ALA A 149 2.71 -8.56 5.32
C ALA A 149 1.23 -8.94 5.14
N PHE A 150 0.61 -8.54 4.03
CA PHE A 150 -0.74 -8.98 3.68
C PHE A 150 -0.81 -10.50 3.49
N THR A 151 0.14 -11.10 2.77
CA THR A 151 0.25 -12.55 2.58
C THR A 151 0.40 -13.28 3.92
N ALA A 152 1.33 -12.83 4.78
CA ALA A 152 1.55 -13.39 6.11
C ALA A 152 0.24 -13.40 6.94
N ARG A 153 -0.49 -12.28 6.92
CA ARG A 153 -1.77 -12.14 7.64
C ARG A 153 -2.89 -12.97 7.03
N ALA A 154 -2.89 -13.14 5.71
CA ALA A 154 -3.86 -13.99 5.02
C ALA A 154 -3.61 -15.47 5.36
N VAL A 155 -2.35 -15.93 5.35
CA VAL A 155 -1.98 -17.29 5.77
C VAL A 155 -2.35 -17.52 7.23
N ALA A 156 -2.02 -16.59 8.14
CA ALA A 156 -2.46 -16.65 9.54
C ALA A 156 -3.99 -16.75 9.63
N GLY A 157 -4.70 -15.92 8.85
CA GLY A 157 -6.16 -15.93 8.81
C GLY A 157 -6.76 -17.23 8.26
N MET A 158 -6.11 -17.89 7.30
CA MET A 158 -6.51 -19.19 6.79
C MET A 158 -6.29 -20.28 7.83
N LEU A 159 -5.16 -20.29 8.54
CA LEU A 159 -4.95 -21.19 9.68
C LEU A 159 -6.04 -21.02 10.74
N ASN A 160 -6.40 -19.77 11.05
CA ASN A 160 -7.49 -19.50 11.98
C ASN A 160 -8.87 -19.95 11.45
N MET A 161 -9.12 -19.83 10.14
CA MET A 161 -10.42 -20.12 9.53
C MET A 161 -10.63 -21.61 9.27
N TYR A 162 -9.60 -22.31 8.82
CA TYR A 162 -9.68 -23.70 8.33
C TYR A 162 -8.81 -24.68 9.12
N GLY A 163 -7.88 -24.20 9.96
CA GLY A 163 -6.77 -25.03 10.45
C GLY A 163 -5.81 -25.41 9.32
N LEU A 164 -5.07 -26.50 9.48
CA LEU A 164 -4.34 -27.17 8.40
C LEU A 164 -5.15 -28.34 7.87
N ILE A 165 -5.40 -28.33 6.57
CA ILE A 165 -6.00 -29.45 5.86
C ILE A 165 -5.07 -30.67 5.83
N HIS A 166 -5.65 -31.84 5.64
CA HIS A 166 -4.89 -33.04 5.31
C HIS A 166 -4.26 -32.93 3.92
N THR A 167 -3.21 -33.71 3.68
CA THR A 167 -2.47 -33.75 2.41
C THR A 167 -3.34 -34.16 1.22
N GLU A 168 -4.37 -34.96 1.44
CA GLU A 168 -5.37 -35.35 0.44
C GLU A 168 -6.20 -34.16 -0.03
N GLY A 169 -6.31 -33.11 0.81
CA GLY A 169 -7.02 -31.87 0.52
C GLY A 169 -6.21 -30.85 -0.29
N LEU A 170 -4.95 -31.12 -0.65
CA LEU A 170 -4.11 -30.18 -1.41
C LEU A 170 -4.77 -29.56 -2.66
N PRO A 171 -5.57 -30.29 -3.47
CA PRO A 171 -6.30 -29.69 -4.60
C PRO A 171 -7.33 -28.63 -4.19
N LEU A 172 -7.80 -28.64 -2.94
CA LEU A 172 -8.79 -27.69 -2.42
C LEU A 172 -8.20 -26.31 -2.11
N ILE A 173 -6.87 -26.18 -2.00
CA ILE A 173 -6.22 -24.95 -1.52
C ILE A 173 -6.66 -23.70 -2.30
N GLU A 174 -6.77 -23.78 -3.63
CA GLU A 174 -7.19 -22.62 -4.41
C GLU A 174 -8.62 -22.18 -4.04
N THR A 175 -9.51 -23.14 -3.83
CA THR A 175 -10.87 -22.89 -3.34
C THR A 175 -10.87 -22.29 -1.93
N LEU A 176 -10.00 -22.75 -1.05
CA LEU A 176 -9.84 -22.18 0.30
C LEU A 176 -9.41 -20.72 0.23
N VAL A 177 -8.41 -20.39 -0.59
CA VAL A 177 -7.93 -19.02 -0.76
C VAL A 177 -9.05 -18.12 -1.31
N ARG A 178 -9.71 -18.54 -2.38
CA ARG A 178 -10.82 -17.77 -2.99
C ARG A 178 -11.97 -17.56 -2.00
N THR A 179 -12.31 -18.59 -1.22
CA THR A 179 -13.38 -18.53 -0.23
C THR A 179 -13.00 -17.65 0.96
N TYR A 180 -11.73 -17.67 1.39
CA TYR A 180 -11.23 -16.77 2.44
C TYR A 180 -11.44 -15.30 2.06
N PHE A 181 -11.13 -14.91 0.82
CA PHE A 181 -11.32 -13.54 0.35
C PHE A 181 -12.75 -13.18 -0.07
N ALA A 182 -13.69 -14.14 -0.05
CA ALA A 182 -15.08 -13.86 -0.34
C ALA A 182 -15.68 -12.89 0.70
N PRO A 183 -16.52 -11.91 0.28
CA PRO A 183 -17.23 -11.04 1.19
C PRO A 183 -18.10 -11.81 2.19
N SER A 184 -18.15 -11.33 3.44
CA SER A 184 -19.04 -11.88 4.47
C SER A 184 -20.49 -11.87 3.98
N GLY A 185 -21.21 -12.99 4.16
CA GLY A 185 -22.61 -13.13 3.73
C GLY A 185 -22.80 -13.55 2.27
N ARG A 186 -21.74 -13.56 1.44
CA ARG A 186 -21.83 -14.10 0.08
C ARG A 186 -21.92 -15.64 0.13
N LYS A 187 -22.87 -16.20 -0.61
CA LYS A 187 -23.00 -17.65 -0.78
C LYS A 187 -22.12 -18.15 -1.94
N ASN A 188 -21.81 -19.44 -1.96
CA ASN A 188 -21.17 -20.10 -3.10
C ASN A 188 -22.03 -19.95 -4.38
N GLN A 189 -21.49 -20.33 -5.54
CA GLN A 189 -22.18 -20.19 -6.84
C GLN A 189 -23.56 -20.88 -6.86
N ALA A 190 -23.70 -22.00 -6.15
CA ALA A 190 -24.97 -22.72 -6.01
C ALA A 190 -25.96 -22.06 -5.03
N GLY A 191 -25.56 -21.02 -4.29
CA GLY A 191 -26.39 -20.36 -3.29
C GLY A 191 -26.66 -21.20 -2.03
N THR A 192 -25.93 -22.29 -1.82
CA THR A 192 -26.19 -23.30 -0.78
C THR A 192 -25.35 -23.14 0.47
N LYS A 193 -24.12 -22.65 0.37
CA LYS A 193 -23.18 -22.54 1.50
C LYS A 193 -22.66 -21.12 1.66
N SER A 194 -22.62 -20.61 2.89
CA SER A 194 -21.87 -19.40 3.24
C SER A 194 -20.39 -19.73 3.41
N ARG A 195 -19.55 -18.68 3.47
CA ARG A 195 -18.13 -18.83 3.80
C ARG A 195 -17.92 -19.57 5.12
N GLU A 196 -18.74 -19.27 6.13
CA GLU A 196 -18.66 -19.85 7.47
C GLU A 196 -19.14 -21.30 7.51
N SER A 197 -20.17 -21.67 6.73
CA SER A 197 -20.59 -23.07 6.63
C SER A 197 -19.59 -23.91 5.82
N PHE A 198 -18.97 -23.33 4.79
CA PHE A 198 -17.89 -23.98 4.06
C PHE A 198 -16.65 -24.19 4.94
N ALA A 199 -16.25 -23.18 5.72
CA ALA A 199 -15.13 -23.30 6.64
C ALA A 199 -15.33 -24.43 7.67
N ARG A 200 -16.56 -24.58 8.19
CA ARG A 200 -16.91 -25.70 9.09
C ARG A 200 -16.75 -27.05 8.41
N ASP A 201 -17.29 -27.20 7.20
CA ASP A 201 -17.17 -28.43 6.43
C ASP A 201 -15.71 -28.82 6.18
N VAL A 202 -14.84 -27.84 5.90
CA VAL A 202 -13.39 -28.05 5.80
C VAL A 202 -12.79 -28.51 7.12
N ILE A 203 -13.19 -27.89 8.24
CA ILE A 203 -12.69 -28.25 9.57
C ILE A 203 -13.09 -29.68 9.95
N ASP A 204 -14.35 -30.05 9.70
CA ASP A 204 -14.94 -31.29 10.18
C ASP A 204 -14.49 -32.50 9.33
N ASN A 205 -14.21 -32.29 8.04
CA ASN A 205 -14.00 -33.39 7.08
C ASN A 205 -12.61 -33.39 6.41
N PHE A 206 -11.90 -32.27 6.39
CA PHE A 206 -10.69 -32.11 5.58
C PHE A 206 -9.49 -31.56 6.34
N SER A 207 -9.58 -31.31 7.65
CA SER A 207 -8.50 -30.69 8.43
C SER A 207 -8.21 -31.38 9.75
N LEU A 208 -7.05 -31.05 10.33
CA LEU A 208 -6.63 -31.46 11.68
C LEU A 208 -7.41 -30.71 12.79
N GLY A 209 -8.69 -30.41 12.54
CA GLY A 209 -9.42 -29.37 13.27
C GLY A 209 -8.86 -27.98 12.98
N ARG A 210 -9.13 -27.01 13.86
CA ARG A 210 -8.57 -25.64 13.75
C ARG A 210 -7.08 -25.53 14.11
N THR A 211 -6.34 -26.65 14.18
CA THR A 211 -4.91 -26.70 14.52
C THR A 211 -4.03 -26.44 13.28
N PRO A 212 -2.86 -25.79 13.40
CA PRO A 212 -2.22 -25.22 14.59
C PRO A 212 -2.50 -23.73 14.83
N LEU A 213 -2.01 -23.24 15.97
CA LEU A 213 -1.94 -21.81 16.28
C LEU A 213 -0.89 -21.12 15.38
N ALA A 214 -1.13 -19.85 15.03
CA ALA A 214 -0.06 -18.99 14.53
C ALA A 214 0.71 -18.44 15.74
N HIS A 215 1.89 -19.00 16.00
CA HIS A 215 2.69 -18.68 17.18
C HIS A 215 3.17 -17.23 17.17
N PHE A 216 3.73 -16.77 16.04
CA PHE A 216 4.19 -15.39 15.91
C PHE A 216 3.80 -14.80 14.56
N VAL A 217 3.21 -13.60 14.56
CA VAL A 217 2.92 -12.82 13.34
C VAL A 217 3.62 -11.47 13.44
N GLY A 218 4.76 -11.34 12.76
CA GLY A 218 5.59 -10.14 12.74
C GLY A 218 5.51 -9.43 11.40
N VAL A 219 4.88 -8.26 11.35
CA VAL A 219 4.66 -7.55 10.08
C VAL A 219 5.22 -6.13 10.09
N TRP A 220 5.79 -5.73 8.95
CA TRP A 220 6.17 -4.35 8.66
C TRP A 220 5.14 -3.74 7.69
N ASP A 221 4.51 -2.67 8.15
CA ASP A 221 3.68 -1.73 7.43
C ASP A 221 2.68 -2.36 6.45
N THR A 222 1.77 -3.18 6.99
CA THR A 222 0.74 -3.85 6.17
C THR A 222 -0.12 -2.82 5.45
N VAL A 223 -0.30 -2.92 4.14
CA VAL A 223 -1.23 -2.07 3.38
C VAL A 223 -2.66 -2.67 3.34
N GLU A 224 -3.68 -1.82 3.41
CA GLU A 224 -5.09 -2.22 3.49
C GLU A 224 -5.59 -3.00 2.27
N ALA A 225 -5.13 -2.60 1.08
CA ALA A 225 -5.55 -3.17 -0.19
C ALA A 225 -4.36 -3.38 -1.14
N ILE A 226 -4.42 -4.43 -1.94
CA ILE A 226 -3.46 -4.73 -3.01
C ILE A 226 -4.17 -4.69 -4.36
N GLY A 227 -3.54 -4.12 -5.40
CA GLY A 227 -4.12 -4.04 -6.75
C GLY A 227 -5.07 -2.86 -6.93
N SER A 228 -4.60 -1.64 -6.69
CA SER A 228 -5.45 -0.44 -6.65
C SER A 228 -5.70 0.19 -8.04
N GLY A 229 -6.33 -0.55 -8.95
CA GLY A 229 -6.87 0.00 -10.21
C GLY A 229 -8.20 0.74 -10.03
N LEU A 230 -8.77 1.26 -11.13
CA LEU A 230 -10.08 1.94 -11.14
C LEU A 230 -11.24 1.06 -10.61
N LEU A 231 -11.07 -0.26 -10.59
CA LEU A 231 -12.08 -1.25 -10.18
C LEU A 231 -11.99 -1.67 -8.70
N GLY A 232 -11.13 -1.03 -7.90
CA GLY A 232 -10.92 -1.36 -6.49
C GLY A 232 -9.84 -2.44 -6.26
N GLY A 233 -9.30 -2.50 -5.04
CA GLY A 233 -8.23 -3.43 -4.66
C GLY A 233 -8.71 -4.59 -3.80
N ILE A 234 -7.94 -5.69 -3.80
CA ILE A 234 -8.17 -6.87 -2.96
C ILE A 234 -7.87 -6.50 -1.51
N LYS A 235 -8.86 -6.66 -0.64
CA LYS A 235 -8.75 -6.47 0.81
C LYS A 235 -8.84 -7.82 1.51
N ILE A 236 -8.15 -7.98 2.63
CA ILE A 236 -8.44 -9.09 3.55
C ILE A 236 -9.88 -8.87 4.05
N SER A 237 -10.75 -9.84 3.80
CA SER A 237 -12.19 -9.78 4.13
C SER A 237 -12.45 -10.04 5.62
N ASN A 238 -11.49 -10.66 6.32
CA ASN A 238 -11.59 -11.01 7.74
C ASN A 238 -11.36 -9.78 8.64
N SER A 239 -11.95 -9.79 9.84
CA SER A 239 -11.89 -8.68 10.81
C SER A 239 -10.46 -8.23 11.12
N THR A 240 -10.25 -6.97 11.51
CA THR A 240 -8.98 -6.49 12.08
C THR A 240 -8.83 -6.86 13.55
N ASP A 241 -9.95 -7.15 14.24
CA ASP A 241 -9.96 -7.74 15.57
C ASP A 241 -9.41 -9.17 15.51
N PHE A 242 -8.60 -9.52 16.50
CA PHE A 242 -8.00 -10.83 16.64
C PHE A 242 -8.06 -11.40 18.07
N ALA A 243 -8.84 -10.81 18.98
CA ALA A 243 -9.03 -11.33 20.33
C ALA A 243 -9.47 -12.82 20.30
N CYS A 244 -10.41 -13.16 19.43
CA CYS A 244 -10.90 -14.52 19.21
C CYS A 244 -10.18 -15.28 18.09
N LYS A 245 -9.03 -14.78 17.62
CA LYS A 245 -8.22 -15.50 16.63
C LYS A 245 -7.11 -16.27 17.31
N ARG A 246 -6.78 -17.42 16.73
CA ARG A 246 -5.72 -18.36 17.13
C ARG A 246 -4.30 -17.84 16.84
N PHE A 247 -4.05 -16.58 17.18
CA PHE A 247 -2.77 -15.88 17.11
C PHE A 247 -2.23 -15.70 18.51
N THR A 248 -1.01 -16.17 18.76
CA THR A 248 -0.39 -16.13 20.09
C THR A 248 0.34 -14.80 20.30
N HIS A 249 1.31 -14.47 19.42
CA HIS A 249 2.08 -13.24 19.50
C HIS A 249 1.98 -12.44 18.20
N VAL A 250 1.60 -11.17 18.30
CA VAL A 250 1.45 -10.28 17.13
C VAL A 250 2.31 -9.03 17.31
N ARG A 251 3.12 -8.71 16.29
CA ARG A 251 3.95 -7.51 16.20
C ARG A 251 3.70 -6.79 14.89
N HIS A 252 3.44 -5.48 14.96
CA HIS A 252 3.22 -4.67 13.77
C HIS A 252 3.95 -3.32 13.83
N ALA A 253 4.97 -3.16 12.99
CA ALA A 253 5.65 -1.88 12.80
C ALA A 253 4.91 -1.05 11.74
N LEU A 254 4.48 0.16 12.07
CA LEU A 254 3.76 1.08 11.18
C LEU A 254 4.64 2.30 10.82
N SER A 255 4.55 2.77 9.57
CA SER A 255 5.24 4.00 9.15
C SER A 255 4.44 5.26 9.47
N LEU A 256 5.10 6.24 10.10
CA LEU A 256 4.51 7.53 10.50
C LEU A 256 4.32 8.51 9.33
N HIS A 257 5.28 8.55 8.41
CA HIS A 257 5.40 9.63 7.42
C HIS A 257 4.96 9.22 6.02
N GLU A 258 4.54 7.97 5.82
CA GLU A 258 4.01 7.52 4.53
C GLU A 258 2.76 8.31 4.16
N SER A 259 2.81 8.95 2.99
CA SER A 259 1.81 9.92 2.57
C SER A 259 0.99 9.52 1.36
N ARG A 260 1.32 8.41 0.70
CA ARG A 260 0.61 7.97 -0.50
C ARG A 260 -0.71 7.33 -0.08
N SER A 261 -1.84 7.86 -0.57
CA SER A 261 -3.17 7.40 -0.16
C SER A 261 -3.40 5.91 -0.46
N LYS A 262 -2.72 5.35 -1.47
CA LYS A 262 -2.76 3.92 -1.80
C LYS A 262 -2.02 3.02 -0.81
N TYR A 263 -1.21 3.58 0.09
CA TYR A 263 -0.46 2.88 1.15
C TYR A 263 -1.10 3.11 2.52
N ALA A 264 -2.44 3.19 2.57
CA ALA A 264 -3.16 3.23 3.84
C ALA A 264 -2.88 1.95 4.66
N PRO A 265 -2.55 2.07 5.96
CA PRO A 265 -2.16 0.91 6.76
C PRO A 265 -3.37 0.07 7.16
N ARG A 266 -3.25 -1.26 7.07
CA ARG A 266 -4.21 -2.18 7.70
C ARG A 266 -3.82 -2.39 9.15
N ARG A 267 -4.44 -1.67 10.07
CA ARG A 267 -4.14 -1.82 11.50
C ARG A 267 -4.70 -3.12 12.07
N TYR A 268 -4.13 -3.56 13.18
CA TYR A 268 -4.84 -4.44 14.12
C TYR A 268 -5.64 -3.59 15.09
N THR A 269 -6.78 -4.14 15.54
CA THR A 269 -7.48 -3.60 16.71
C THR A 269 -6.79 -4.18 17.95
N ASP A 270 -6.49 -3.35 18.94
CA ASP A 270 -5.92 -3.82 20.20
C ASP A 270 -6.92 -4.78 20.87
N PRO A 271 -6.53 -6.04 21.15
CA PRO A 271 -7.42 -6.99 21.80
C PRO A 271 -7.66 -6.67 23.28
N HIS A 272 -6.87 -5.78 23.89
CA HIS A 272 -6.88 -5.47 25.32
C HIS A 272 -6.82 -6.75 26.16
N PHE A 273 -5.74 -7.52 26.01
CA PHE A 273 -5.52 -8.76 26.76
C PHE A 273 -5.58 -8.53 28.27
N THR A 274 -6.34 -9.38 28.99
CA THR A 274 -6.34 -9.38 30.45
C THR A 274 -4.96 -9.80 30.98
N SER A 275 -4.67 -9.54 32.25
CA SER A 275 -3.41 -9.95 32.86
C SER A 275 -3.16 -11.46 32.76
N GLU A 276 -4.21 -12.28 32.80
CA GLU A 276 -4.13 -13.73 32.61
C GLU A 276 -3.74 -14.09 31.17
N GLU A 277 -4.37 -13.44 30.18
CA GLU A 277 -4.05 -13.67 28.78
C GLU A 277 -2.65 -13.22 28.40
N GLN A 278 -2.16 -12.13 29.00
CA GLN A 278 -0.82 -11.59 28.74
C GLN A 278 0.31 -12.56 29.07
N ALA A 279 0.07 -13.57 29.91
CA ALA A 279 1.05 -14.61 30.20
C ALA A 279 1.28 -15.56 29.00
N TRP A 280 0.31 -15.68 28.11
CA TRP A 280 0.33 -16.65 27.00
C TRP A 280 0.19 -16.02 25.63
N ARG A 281 -0.27 -14.76 25.56
CA ARG A 281 -0.55 -14.04 24.33
C ARG A 281 -0.01 -12.63 24.44
N SER A 282 0.52 -12.09 23.36
CA SER A 282 1.03 -10.71 23.37
C SER A 282 0.76 -9.97 22.07
N TYR A 283 0.53 -8.68 22.19
CA TYR A 283 0.27 -7.77 21.10
C TYR A 283 1.12 -6.52 21.26
N ASP A 284 1.76 -6.09 20.19
CA ASP A 284 2.43 -4.80 20.15
C ASP A 284 2.39 -4.23 18.73
N GLN A 285 1.85 -3.02 18.61
CA GLN A 285 1.78 -2.28 17.35
C GLN A 285 2.33 -0.88 17.59
N ARG A 286 3.43 -0.57 16.90
CA ARG A 286 4.18 0.67 17.12
C ARG A 286 4.33 1.46 15.86
N TRP A 287 4.31 2.78 16.00
CA TRP A 287 4.60 3.71 14.93
C TRP A 287 6.06 4.12 14.94
N PHE A 288 6.75 3.84 13.84
CA PHE A 288 8.16 4.16 13.61
C PHE A 288 8.33 5.34 12.65
N ARG A 289 9.46 6.04 12.78
CA ARG A 289 9.84 7.18 11.94
C ARG A 289 10.10 6.74 10.49
N GLY A 290 9.87 7.68 9.56
CA GLY A 290 10.04 7.46 8.13
C GLY A 290 8.79 6.99 7.39
N VAL A 291 8.96 6.79 6.08
CA VAL A 291 7.94 6.32 5.12
C VAL A 291 7.91 4.78 5.05
N HIS A 292 7.09 4.21 4.17
CA HIS A 292 6.87 2.76 4.08
C HIS A 292 8.14 1.90 4.08
N SER A 293 9.12 2.24 3.24
CA SER A 293 10.40 1.53 3.13
C SER A 293 11.46 1.97 4.13
N ASP A 294 11.26 3.09 4.85
CA ASP A 294 12.07 3.38 6.04
C ASP A 294 11.70 2.45 7.20
N VAL A 295 10.51 1.86 7.20
CA VAL A 295 10.08 0.87 8.20
C VAL A 295 10.31 -0.56 7.75
N GLY A 296 10.12 -0.88 6.47
CA GLY A 296 10.28 -2.24 5.95
C GLY A 296 11.61 -2.56 5.28
N GLY A 297 12.48 -1.57 5.05
CA GLY A 297 13.69 -1.69 4.25
C GLY A 297 13.45 -1.47 2.76
N SER A 298 14.45 -1.78 1.92
CA SER A 298 14.55 -1.45 0.48
C SER A 298 15.28 -0.13 0.13
N TYR A 299 15.81 0.59 1.11
CA TYR A 299 16.70 1.74 0.87
C TYR A 299 18.15 1.40 1.15
N ALA A 300 19.07 2.02 0.40
CA ALA A 300 20.51 1.92 0.66
C ALA A 300 20.90 2.62 1.97
N ARG A 301 20.18 3.69 2.33
CA ARG A 301 20.29 4.33 3.64
C ARG A 301 19.23 3.71 4.54
N ASP A 302 19.64 2.76 5.35
CA ASP A 302 18.75 1.84 6.02
C ASP A 302 18.70 2.02 7.55
N GLY A 303 19.34 3.08 8.08
CA GLY A 303 19.39 3.39 9.51
C GLY A 303 18.03 3.40 10.20
N LEU A 304 16.99 3.95 9.55
CA LEU A 304 15.62 3.90 10.08
C LEU A 304 15.04 2.48 10.06
N SER A 305 15.25 1.73 8.99
CA SER A 305 14.72 0.36 8.86
C SER A 305 15.42 -0.65 9.76
N ASN A 306 16.69 -0.39 10.10
CA ASN A 306 17.44 -1.21 11.04
C ASN A 306 16.91 -1.08 12.47
N LEU A 307 16.34 0.08 12.86
CA LEU A 307 15.65 0.24 14.16
C LEU A 307 14.43 -0.69 14.26
N THR A 308 13.61 -0.73 13.21
CA THR A 308 12.39 -1.55 13.20
C THR A 308 12.71 -3.04 13.07
N LEU A 309 13.81 -3.38 12.38
CA LEU A 309 14.34 -4.75 12.32
C LEU A 309 14.83 -5.20 13.68
N ALA A 310 15.62 -4.37 14.38
CA ALA A 310 16.13 -4.67 15.72
C ALA A 310 14.98 -4.96 16.68
N TRP A 311 13.96 -4.10 16.70
CA TRP A 311 12.76 -4.31 17.52
C TRP A 311 12.07 -5.65 17.18
N MET A 312 11.78 -5.91 15.90
CA MET A 312 11.10 -7.15 15.52
C MET A 312 11.92 -8.41 15.87
N VAL A 313 13.25 -8.33 15.71
CA VAL A 313 14.18 -9.40 16.06
C VAL A 313 14.13 -9.67 17.56
N ASP A 314 14.15 -8.63 18.38
CA ASP A 314 14.13 -8.74 19.85
C ASP A 314 12.81 -9.35 20.33
N GLU A 315 11.68 -8.90 19.76
CA GLU A 315 10.37 -9.45 20.07
C GLU A 315 10.24 -10.92 19.66
N ALA A 316 10.77 -11.31 18.50
CA ALA A 316 10.69 -12.69 18.02
C ALA A 316 11.66 -13.62 18.77
N LEU A 317 12.86 -13.14 19.11
CA LEU A 317 13.84 -13.84 19.96
C LEU A 317 13.22 -14.21 21.31
N ALA A 318 12.53 -13.25 21.93
CA ALA A 318 11.84 -13.46 23.21
C ALA A 318 10.78 -14.57 23.14
N GLN A 319 10.27 -14.90 21.94
CA GLN A 319 9.29 -15.97 21.73
C GLN A 319 9.88 -17.28 21.22
N GLY A 320 11.22 -17.40 21.17
CA GLY A 320 11.93 -18.64 20.83
C GLY A 320 12.43 -18.74 19.39
N LEU A 321 12.41 -17.65 18.61
CA LEU A 321 13.04 -17.62 17.29
C LEU A 321 14.57 -17.62 17.43
N ARG A 322 15.27 -18.47 16.68
CA ARG A 322 16.74 -18.48 16.65
C ARG A 322 17.26 -17.59 15.52
N VAL A 323 18.04 -16.58 15.91
CA VAL A 323 18.72 -15.66 15.00
C VAL A 323 20.15 -15.39 15.46
N ASP A 324 21.05 -15.20 14.51
CA ASP A 324 22.39 -14.66 14.71
C ASP A 324 22.31 -13.13 14.80
N ARG A 325 22.23 -12.63 16.04
CA ARG A 325 22.12 -11.19 16.32
C ARG A 325 23.38 -10.41 15.90
N SER A 326 24.54 -11.06 15.74
CA SER A 326 25.77 -10.37 15.33
C SER A 326 25.69 -9.78 13.92
N ARG A 327 24.77 -10.28 13.10
CA ARG A 327 24.48 -9.78 11.74
C ARG A 327 23.54 -8.58 11.72
N LEU A 328 23.02 -8.15 12.87
CA LEU A 328 22.15 -6.99 12.96
C LEU A 328 22.99 -5.70 12.86
N HIS A 329 22.79 -4.95 11.78
CA HIS A 329 23.38 -3.62 11.67
C HIS A 329 22.70 -2.63 12.62
N PRO A 330 23.45 -1.69 13.21
CA PRO A 330 22.86 -0.68 14.09
C PRO A 330 21.89 0.21 13.30
N GLY A 331 20.78 0.58 13.95
CA GLY A 331 19.88 1.60 13.46
C GLY A 331 20.30 3.00 13.90
N ASP A 332 19.80 4.02 13.20
CA ASP A 332 20.06 5.43 13.50
C ASP A 332 18.78 6.27 13.35
N PRO A 333 18.23 6.83 14.45
CA PRO A 333 17.00 7.63 14.42
C PRO A 333 17.18 9.01 13.75
N LEU A 334 18.42 9.43 13.52
CA LEU A 334 18.78 10.70 12.87
C LEU A 334 18.99 10.56 11.36
N THR A 335 18.95 9.34 10.84
CA THR A 335 19.01 9.10 9.40
C THR A 335 17.90 9.89 8.69
N ALA A 336 18.30 10.67 7.68
CA ALA A 336 17.38 11.53 6.93
C ALA A 336 16.31 10.68 6.25
N MET A 337 15.04 10.99 6.52
CA MET A 337 13.90 10.24 6.01
C MET A 337 13.83 10.30 4.48
N HIS A 338 13.28 9.25 3.87
CA HIS A 338 12.92 9.28 2.45
C HIS A 338 11.54 9.90 2.26
N ASP A 339 11.24 10.38 1.05
CA ASP A 339 9.95 11.00 0.75
C ASP A 339 9.56 10.82 -0.71
N GLN A 340 8.59 9.93 -0.95
CA GLN A 340 8.29 9.45 -2.29
C GLN A 340 7.54 10.50 -3.10
N ALA A 341 6.82 11.41 -2.44
CA ALA A 341 6.19 12.54 -3.11
C ALA A 341 7.22 13.63 -3.46
N TYR A 342 8.32 13.73 -2.69
CA TYR A 342 9.46 14.57 -3.04
C TYR A 342 10.29 13.98 -4.19
N ASP A 343 10.53 12.67 -4.17
CA ASP A 343 11.33 12.00 -5.19
C ASP A 343 10.55 11.78 -6.49
N CYS A 344 9.27 11.39 -6.42
CA CYS A 344 8.40 11.19 -7.58
C CYS A 344 7.07 11.95 -7.39
N PRO A 345 6.96 13.19 -7.91
CA PRO A 345 5.78 14.03 -7.69
C PRO A 345 4.50 13.44 -8.30
N TYR A 346 4.62 12.54 -9.28
CA TYR A 346 3.48 11.90 -9.95
C TYR A 346 2.62 11.02 -9.02
N TRP A 347 3.12 10.66 -7.83
CA TRP A 347 2.28 10.04 -6.80
C TRP A 347 1.04 10.87 -6.45
N VAL A 348 1.08 12.18 -6.68
CA VAL A 348 -0.08 13.06 -6.49
C VAL A 348 -1.31 12.63 -7.28
N TRP A 349 -1.14 12.03 -8.45
CA TRP A 349 -2.24 11.49 -9.26
C TRP A 349 -3.00 10.36 -8.59
N THR A 350 -2.38 9.71 -7.61
CA THR A 350 -2.98 8.61 -6.83
C THR A 350 -3.53 9.07 -5.48
N GLY A 351 -3.36 10.36 -5.15
CA GLY A 351 -3.74 10.97 -3.88
C GLY A 351 -2.62 10.94 -2.82
N LEU A 352 -2.52 12.04 -2.07
CA LEU A 352 -1.63 12.16 -0.91
C LEU A 352 -2.44 12.53 0.34
N ASN A 353 -2.09 11.93 1.47
CA ASN A 353 -2.72 12.18 2.76
C ASN A 353 -1.77 11.83 3.92
N ALA A 354 -1.98 12.42 5.10
CA ALA A 354 -1.36 11.90 6.31
C ALA A 354 -2.14 10.68 6.84
N ARG A 355 -1.43 9.74 7.48
CA ARG A 355 -2.04 8.58 8.11
C ARG A 355 -2.77 8.99 9.39
N GLU A 356 -3.97 8.44 9.54
CA GLU A 356 -4.77 8.64 10.74
C GLU A 356 -4.22 7.82 11.91
N ARG A 357 -4.14 8.46 13.07
CA ARG A 357 -3.73 7.86 14.35
C ARG A 357 -4.76 8.16 15.43
N PHE A 358 -4.91 7.22 16.35
CA PHE A 358 -5.70 7.37 17.55
C PHE A 358 -4.83 7.90 18.70
N ALA A 359 -5.46 8.40 19.76
CA ALA A 359 -4.75 9.03 20.87
C ALA A 359 -3.89 8.03 21.68
N ASP A 360 -4.29 6.77 21.69
CA ASP A 360 -3.67 5.62 22.34
C ASP A 360 -2.62 4.92 21.45
N ASP A 361 -2.38 5.42 20.22
CA ASP A 361 -1.35 4.86 19.35
C ASP A 361 0.04 4.98 19.97
N PHE A 362 0.71 3.85 20.15
CA PHE A 362 2.07 3.82 20.66
C PHE A 362 3.08 4.28 19.59
N ILE A 363 3.75 5.39 19.86
CA ILE A 363 4.85 5.90 19.04
C ILE A 363 6.16 5.43 19.64
N ASP A 364 6.93 4.68 18.87
CA ASP A 364 8.19 4.14 19.36
C ASP A 364 9.12 5.28 19.82
N PRO A 365 9.85 5.12 20.95
CA PRO A 365 10.74 6.16 21.46
C PRO A 365 11.77 6.65 20.42
N THR A 366 12.24 5.77 19.55
CA THR A 366 13.19 6.12 18.46
C THR A 366 12.57 7.06 17.42
N ALA A 367 11.24 7.14 17.37
CA ALA A 367 10.51 8.04 16.50
C ALA A 367 10.25 9.43 17.12
N GLN A 368 10.54 9.63 18.40
CA GLN A 368 10.27 10.88 19.11
C GLN A 368 11.47 11.87 19.09
N PRO A 369 11.21 13.19 19.17
CA PRO A 369 9.91 13.82 18.94
C PRO A 369 9.51 13.67 17.46
N VAL A 370 8.22 13.42 17.20
CA VAL A 370 7.72 13.17 15.83
C VAL A 370 8.04 14.34 14.88
N GLY A 371 7.98 15.58 15.38
CA GLY A 371 8.28 16.78 14.62
C GLY A 371 9.78 17.09 14.44
N GLY A 372 10.68 16.36 15.13
CA GLY A 372 12.13 16.55 15.04
C GLY A 372 12.80 15.69 13.97
N ALA A 373 12.03 14.99 13.15
CA ALA A 373 12.58 14.10 12.13
C ALA A 373 13.34 14.88 11.05
N VAL A 374 14.53 14.39 10.67
CA VAL A 374 15.37 15.01 9.63
C VAL A 374 14.65 14.93 8.28
N PRO A 375 14.25 16.06 7.67
CA PRO A 375 13.45 16.04 6.45
C PRO A 375 14.25 15.52 5.26
N ALA A 376 13.59 14.78 4.36
CA ALA A 376 14.19 14.32 3.10
C ALA A 376 14.85 15.42 2.27
N GLY A 377 14.29 16.64 2.30
CA GLY A 377 14.80 17.79 1.55
C GLY A 377 16.15 18.33 2.01
N THR A 378 16.72 17.80 3.10
CA THR A 378 18.12 18.06 3.48
C THR A 378 19.11 17.33 2.57
N VAL A 379 18.65 16.33 1.83
CA VAL A 379 19.43 15.52 0.90
C VAL A 379 19.10 15.98 -0.53
N PRO A 380 20.10 16.18 -1.40
CA PRO A 380 19.85 16.47 -2.81
C PRO A 380 19.05 15.36 -3.48
N ARG A 381 18.09 15.73 -4.35
CA ARG A 381 17.40 14.77 -5.21
C ARG A 381 18.41 14.05 -6.11
N THR A 382 18.46 12.73 -6.00
CA THR A 382 19.34 11.87 -6.79
C THR A 382 18.74 11.47 -8.15
N GLN A 383 17.46 11.79 -8.36
CA GLN A 383 16.68 11.39 -9.54
C GLN A 383 16.51 12.54 -10.55
N PRO A 384 16.31 12.26 -11.86
CA PRO A 384 16.27 13.27 -12.93
C PRO A 384 15.09 14.25 -12.83
N TRP A 385 14.15 14.02 -11.92
CA TRP A 385 12.92 14.80 -11.78
C TRP A 385 13.17 16.29 -11.49
N ARG A 386 14.34 16.67 -10.94
CA ARG A 386 14.65 18.09 -10.70
C ARG A 386 14.78 18.90 -11.99
N TRP A 387 15.57 18.43 -12.96
CA TRP A 387 15.66 19.11 -14.26
C TRP A 387 14.36 18.97 -15.04
N LEU A 388 13.66 17.84 -14.88
CA LEU A 388 12.51 17.51 -15.72
C LEU A 388 11.34 18.42 -15.38
N GLY A 389 11.12 18.68 -14.10
CA GLY A 389 10.12 19.65 -13.66
C GLY A 389 10.40 21.06 -14.20
N MET A 390 11.66 21.49 -14.25
CA MET A 390 12.03 22.80 -14.82
C MET A 390 11.85 22.85 -16.34
N ALA A 391 12.32 21.84 -17.06
CA ALA A 391 12.16 21.74 -18.50
C ALA A 391 10.68 21.70 -18.91
N LEU A 392 9.86 20.92 -18.18
CA LEU A 392 8.41 20.87 -18.36
C LEU A 392 7.76 22.22 -18.06
N ALA A 393 8.20 22.95 -17.03
CA ALA A 393 7.69 24.29 -16.73
C ALA A 393 7.90 25.24 -17.92
N VAL A 394 9.13 25.28 -18.45
CA VAL A 394 9.48 26.11 -19.61
C VAL A 394 8.67 25.67 -20.83
N ALA A 395 8.59 24.36 -21.10
CA ALA A 395 7.80 23.83 -22.20
C ALA A 395 6.31 24.19 -22.08
N THR A 396 5.72 24.10 -20.89
CA THR A 396 4.32 24.48 -20.65
C THR A 396 4.09 25.96 -20.93
N VAL A 397 5.00 26.85 -20.50
CA VAL A 397 4.90 28.30 -20.76
C VAL A 397 5.01 28.60 -22.27
N VAL A 398 5.96 27.97 -22.96
CA VAL A 398 6.15 28.14 -24.41
C VAL A 398 4.94 27.63 -25.18
N LEU A 399 4.47 26.41 -24.87
CA LEU A 399 3.30 25.83 -25.51
C LEU A 399 2.05 26.67 -25.25
N PHE A 400 1.87 27.20 -24.04
CA PHE A 400 0.75 28.09 -23.74
C PHE A 400 0.77 29.35 -24.61
N ALA A 401 1.95 29.96 -24.81
CA ALA A 401 2.10 31.13 -25.68
C ALA A 401 1.82 30.79 -27.16
N ILE A 402 2.29 29.62 -27.63
CA ILE A 402 2.02 29.13 -28.99
C ILE A 402 0.53 28.91 -29.17
N THR A 403 -0.13 28.17 -28.27
CA THR A 403 -1.57 27.89 -28.38
C THR A 403 -2.36 29.20 -28.41
N LEU A 404 -2.08 30.15 -27.50
CA LEU A 404 -2.70 31.47 -27.50
C LEU A 404 -2.53 32.22 -28.83
N GLN A 405 -1.37 32.13 -29.46
CA GLN A 405 -1.12 32.74 -30.76
C GLN A 405 -1.89 32.03 -31.88
N MET A 406 -1.96 30.70 -31.85
CA MET A 406 -2.70 29.90 -32.83
C MET A 406 -4.20 30.14 -32.74
N ASP A 407 -4.76 30.29 -31.54
CA ASP A 407 -6.18 30.58 -31.36
C ASP A 407 -6.56 31.97 -31.88
N ARG A 408 -5.74 32.98 -31.60
CA ARG A 408 -5.90 34.33 -32.16
C ARG A 408 -5.76 34.38 -33.67
N ALA A 409 -4.96 33.49 -34.24
CA ALA A 409 -4.85 33.34 -35.69
C ALA A 409 -6.05 32.57 -36.29
N ALA A 410 -6.63 31.64 -35.53
CA ALA A 410 -7.80 30.86 -35.95
C ALA A 410 -9.10 31.66 -35.86
N CYS A 411 -9.25 32.55 -34.87
CA CYS A 411 -10.47 33.31 -34.63
C CYS A 411 -10.22 34.80 -34.33
N ASN A 412 -10.95 35.69 -35.00
CA ASN A 412 -10.95 37.12 -34.71
C ASN A 412 -11.89 37.42 -33.54
N LEU A 413 -11.31 37.74 -32.38
CA LEU A 413 -12.01 38.03 -31.13
C LEU A 413 -12.33 39.52 -30.93
N GLY A 414 -12.05 40.39 -31.92
CA GLY A 414 -12.17 41.84 -31.75
C GLY A 414 -13.57 42.34 -31.35
N ALA A 415 -14.61 41.59 -31.69
CA ALA A 415 -16.00 41.87 -31.32
C ALA A 415 -16.42 41.25 -29.97
N ALA A 416 -15.63 40.33 -29.41
CA ALA A 416 -15.94 39.68 -28.14
C ALA A 416 -15.73 40.66 -26.96
N PRO A 417 -16.48 40.52 -25.85
CA PRO A 417 -16.21 41.25 -24.61
C PRO A 417 -14.76 41.09 -24.15
N GLY A 418 -14.15 42.14 -23.58
CA GLY A 418 -12.73 42.12 -23.18
C GLY A 418 -12.35 41.00 -22.20
N TRP A 419 -13.28 40.52 -21.37
CA TRP A 419 -13.05 39.37 -20.49
C TRP A 419 -12.91 38.05 -21.27
N VAL A 420 -13.60 37.91 -22.42
CA VAL A 420 -13.50 36.74 -23.32
C VAL A 420 -12.18 36.76 -24.07
N GLN A 421 -11.74 37.94 -24.52
CA GLN A 421 -10.42 38.14 -25.12
C GLN A 421 -9.27 37.83 -24.14
N ALA A 422 -9.54 37.87 -22.84
CA ALA A 422 -8.61 37.57 -21.77
C ALA A 422 -8.65 36.10 -21.28
N LEU A 423 -9.57 35.27 -21.78
CA LEU A 423 -9.65 33.86 -21.39
C LEU A 423 -8.49 33.02 -21.98
N PRO A 424 -8.15 31.86 -21.40
CA PRO A 424 -7.16 30.93 -21.95
C PRO A 424 -7.56 30.35 -23.32
N SER A 425 -6.56 29.80 -24.03
CA SER A 425 -6.60 29.26 -25.40
C SER A 425 -7.94 28.66 -25.88
N GLY A 426 -8.37 27.55 -25.27
CA GLY A 426 -9.57 26.83 -25.73
C GLY A 426 -10.90 27.59 -25.54
N PHE A 427 -10.99 28.50 -24.56
CA PHE A 427 -12.16 29.36 -24.39
C PHE A 427 -12.28 30.41 -25.50
N GLN A 428 -11.16 30.84 -26.09
CA GLN A 428 -11.17 31.83 -27.16
C GLN A 428 -11.74 31.26 -28.45
N VAL A 429 -11.40 30.01 -28.79
CA VAL A 429 -11.97 29.32 -29.97
C VAL A 429 -13.46 29.01 -29.77
N SER A 430 -13.89 28.82 -28.51
CA SER A 430 -15.31 28.67 -28.16
C SER A 430 -16.15 29.96 -28.27
N ALA A 431 -15.51 31.13 -28.25
CA ALA A 431 -16.17 32.44 -28.25
C ALA A 431 -17.02 32.71 -29.51
N HIS A 432 -16.68 32.08 -30.64
CA HIS A 432 -17.46 32.08 -31.89
C HIS A 432 -18.92 31.66 -31.71
N TRP A 433 -19.20 30.87 -30.68
CA TRP A 433 -20.46 30.17 -30.51
C TRP A 433 -21.36 30.77 -29.45
N HIS A 434 -20.86 31.79 -28.75
CA HIS A 434 -21.71 32.85 -28.24
C HIS A 434 -22.11 33.72 -29.43
N SER A 435 -23.05 33.23 -30.24
CA SER A 435 -23.51 33.84 -31.50
C SER A 435 -23.93 35.31 -31.39
N GLY A 436 -24.12 35.82 -30.16
CA GLY A 436 -24.33 37.23 -29.87
C GLY A 436 -23.07 38.11 -29.78
N TRP A 437 -21.86 37.58 -29.95
CA TRP A 437 -20.60 38.31 -29.75
C TRP A 437 -19.81 38.62 -31.03
N GLY A 438 -20.34 38.30 -32.21
CA GLY A 438 -19.77 38.73 -33.50
C GLY A 438 -18.35 38.20 -33.80
N VAL A 439 -17.93 37.12 -33.13
CA VAL A 439 -16.63 36.47 -33.34
C VAL A 439 -16.65 35.69 -34.65
N ALA A 440 -15.61 35.83 -35.48
CA ALA A 440 -15.47 35.12 -36.76
C ALA A 440 -14.22 34.24 -36.74
N CYS A 441 -14.38 32.94 -37.00
CA CYS A 441 -13.28 31.98 -37.11
C CYS A 441 -12.99 31.68 -38.59
N GLY A 442 -11.72 31.41 -38.90
CA GLY A 442 -11.27 30.99 -40.22
C GLY A 442 -11.72 29.56 -40.59
N GLY A 443 -11.14 28.99 -41.65
CA GLY A 443 -11.44 27.64 -42.10
C GLY A 443 -11.09 26.53 -41.10
N THR A 444 -11.69 25.35 -41.27
CA THR A 444 -11.53 24.16 -40.41
C THR A 444 -10.07 23.78 -40.12
N GLU A 445 -9.17 24.03 -41.07
CA GLU A 445 -7.75 23.76 -40.94
C GLU A 445 -7.07 24.59 -39.84
N GLY A 446 -7.43 25.87 -39.69
CA GLY A 446 -6.87 26.73 -38.65
C GLY A 446 -7.26 26.26 -37.24
N VAL A 447 -8.53 25.87 -37.08
CA VAL A 447 -9.07 25.31 -35.84
C VAL A 447 -8.41 23.97 -35.50
N HIS A 448 -8.20 23.09 -36.48
CA HIS A 448 -7.51 21.82 -36.26
C HIS A 448 -6.05 22.00 -35.81
N ARG A 449 -5.33 22.96 -36.40
CA ARG A 449 -3.95 23.29 -35.98
C ARG A 449 -3.91 23.83 -34.57
N ALA A 450 -4.83 24.72 -34.21
CA ALA A 450 -4.93 25.26 -32.85
C ALA A 450 -5.16 24.14 -31.82
N ILE A 451 -6.11 23.24 -32.09
CA ILE A 451 -6.39 22.08 -31.23
C ILE A 451 -5.17 21.15 -31.12
N ALA A 452 -4.43 20.91 -32.21
CA ALA A 452 -3.21 20.09 -32.16
C ALA A 452 -2.15 20.64 -31.20
N TRP A 453 -2.00 21.97 -31.13
CA TRP A 453 -1.12 22.62 -30.15
C TRP A 453 -1.69 22.55 -28.73
N ASP A 454 -3.01 22.64 -28.57
CA ASP A 454 -3.64 22.46 -27.26
C ASP A 454 -3.47 21.03 -26.72
N TRP A 455 -3.48 20.00 -27.57
CA TRP A 455 -3.10 18.63 -27.18
C TRP A 455 -1.66 18.53 -26.67
N ALA A 456 -0.71 19.24 -27.30
CA ALA A 456 0.67 19.30 -26.85
C ALA A 456 0.80 20.04 -25.50
N LEU A 457 0.06 21.15 -25.34
CA LEU A 457 -0.04 21.90 -24.10
C LEU A 457 -0.61 21.02 -22.97
N LEU A 458 -1.70 20.30 -23.24
CA LEU A 458 -2.32 19.33 -22.33
C LEU A 458 -1.30 18.30 -21.84
N ALA A 459 -0.59 17.65 -22.76
CA ALA A 459 0.44 16.67 -22.40
C ALA A 459 1.54 17.29 -21.51
N SER A 460 1.96 18.53 -21.79
CA SER A 460 2.99 19.23 -21.02
C SER A 460 2.52 19.60 -19.61
N TYR A 461 1.38 20.30 -19.49
CA TYR A 461 0.93 20.81 -18.20
C TYR A 461 0.48 19.69 -17.27
N VAL A 462 -0.07 18.59 -17.78
CA VAL A 462 -0.44 17.41 -16.98
C VAL A 462 0.77 16.86 -16.24
N LEU A 463 1.90 16.75 -16.94
CA LEU A 463 3.14 16.27 -16.32
C LEU A 463 3.76 17.31 -15.40
N TRP A 464 3.68 18.59 -15.76
CA TRP A 464 4.24 19.67 -14.96
C TRP A 464 3.47 19.95 -13.66
N LEU A 465 2.13 20.00 -13.70
CA LEU A 465 1.28 20.32 -12.54
C LEU A 465 1.48 19.36 -11.36
N ALA A 466 1.95 18.14 -11.63
CA ALA A 466 2.27 17.18 -10.57
C ALA A 466 3.30 17.76 -9.57
N TYR A 467 4.26 18.55 -10.02
CA TYR A 467 5.33 19.10 -9.19
C TYR A 467 4.84 20.11 -8.14
N PRO A 468 4.23 21.26 -8.52
CA PRO A 468 3.77 22.24 -7.55
C PRO A 468 2.66 21.68 -6.65
N VAL A 469 1.76 20.83 -7.17
CA VAL A 469 0.70 20.23 -6.36
C VAL A 469 1.28 19.25 -5.34
N ALA A 470 2.18 18.33 -5.74
CA ALA A 470 2.83 17.40 -4.82
C ALA A 470 3.60 18.15 -3.71
N TRP A 471 4.32 19.22 -4.07
CA TRP A 471 5.05 20.03 -3.11
C TRP A 471 4.13 20.74 -2.11
N ALA A 472 3.01 21.31 -2.59
CA ALA A 472 2.01 21.95 -1.75
C ALA A 472 1.36 20.96 -0.78
N LEU A 473 0.97 19.78 -1.28
CA LEU A 473 0.38 18.72 -0.46
C LEU A 473 1.37 18.17 0.57
N ARG A 474 2.63 17.94 0.19
CA ARG A 474 3.68 17.49 1.10
C ARG A 474 3.81 18.40 2.32
N ARG A 475 3.81 19.73 2.12
CA ARG A 475 3.87 20.71 3.24
C ARG A 475 2.65 20.62 4.16
N ARG A 476 1.49 20.29 3.61
CA ARG A 476 0.26 20.06 4.39
C ARG A 476 0.33 18.73 5.14
N VAL A 477 0.78 17.66 4.50
CA VAL A 477 0.97 16.33 5.11
C VAL A 477 1.93 16.41 6.30
N VAL A 478 3.10 17.02 6.14
CA VAL A 478 4.11 17.12 7.22
C VAL A 478 3.53 17.72 8.50
N ARG A 479 2.59 18.67 8.40
CA ARG A 479 1.91 19.26 9.56
C ARG A 479 0.82 18.39 10.15
N ALA A 480 0.20 17.56 9.31
CA ALA A 480 -0.86 16.66 9.70
C ALA A 480 -0.31 15.34 10.28
N VAL A 481 0.98 15.03 10.03
CA VAL A 481 1.66 13.86 10.61
C VAL A 481 1.75 13.93 12.13
N PRO A 482 2.23 14.99 12.81
CA PRO A 482 2.26 15.04 14.28
C PRO A 482 0.90 14.82 14.96
N PRO A 483 -0.21 15.46 14.53
CA PRO A 483 -1.53 15.17 15.10
C PRO A 483 -2.13 13.85 14.59
N GLY A 484 -1.51 13.20 13.60
CA GLY A 484 -2.02 11.95 13.01
C GLY A 484 -3.41 12.10 12.42
N ARG A 485 -3.70 13.23 11.76
CA ARG A 485 -5.02 13.52 11.21
C ARG A 485 -4.97 13.53 9.70
N ALA A 486 -6.02 13.02 9.07
CA ALA A 486 -6.18 13.18 7.64
C ALA A 486 -6.22 14.67 7.24
N LEU A 487 -5.77 14.95 6.02
CA LEU A 487 -5.90 16.26 5.41
C LEU A 487 -7.38 16.63 5.22
N GLY A 488 -7.65 17.92 5.11
CA GLY A 488 -8.98 18.41 4.71
C GLY A 488 -9.43 17.79 3.38
N TRP A 489 -10.75 17.65 3.19
CA TRP A 489 -11.34 16.98 2.03
C TRP A 489 -10.73 17.42 0.70
N LEU A 490 -10.57 18.73 0.51
CA LEU A 490 -10.03 19.31 -0.72
C LEU A 490 -8.61 18.84 -1.04
N TYR A 491 -7.73 18.74 -0.04
CA TYR A 491 -6.36 18.28 -0.24
C TYR A 491 -6.29 16.77 -0.49
N ARG A 492 -7.09 15.97 0.22
CA ARG A 492 -7.16 14.52 0.00
C ARG A 492 -7.60 14.17 -1.42
N HIS A 493 -8.52 14.96 -1.97
CA HIS A 493 -9.16 14.71 -3.26
C HIS A 493 -8.60 15.58 -4.40
N ALA A 494 -7.49 16.30 -4.17
CA ALA A 494 -6.86 17.13 -5.21
C ALA A 494 -6.52 16.34 -6.48
N HIS A 495 -6.23 15.05 -6.36
CA HIS A 495 -5.99 14.14 -7.48
C HIS A 495 -7.22 13.96 -8.38
N TRP A 496 -8.44 13.96 -7.83
CA TRP A 496 -9.67 13.95 -8.62
C TRP A 496 -9.83 15.25 -9.39
N THR A 497 -9.51 16.38 -8.77
CA THR A 497 -9.52 17.69 -9.45
C THR A 497 -8.52 17.72 -10.60
N MET A 498 -7.32 17.14 -10.42
CA MET A 498 -6.37 16.98 -11.53
C MET A 498 -6.94 16.09 -12.63
N GLY A 499 -7.58 14.97 -12.29
CA GLY A 499 -8.24 14.08 -13.26
C GLY A 499 -9.38 14.76 -14.03
N LEU A 500 -10.22 15.54 -13.33
CA LEU A 500 -11.30 16.33 -13.93
C LEU A 500 -10.76 17.41 -14.86
N LEU A 501 -9.66 18.07 -14.49
CA LEU A 501 -8.98 19.03 -15.37
C LEU A 501 -8.59 18.37 -16.71
N VAL A 502 -7.91 17.22 -16.67
CA VAL A 502 -7.52 16.51 -17.90
C VAL A 502 -8.75 16.06 -18.69
N ALA A 503 -9.71 15.41 -18.04
CA ALA A 503 -10.89 14.89 -18.72
C ALA A 503 -11.73 16.01 -19.36
N SER A 504 -11.89 17.14 -18.67
CA SER A 504 -12.62 18.29 -19.22
C SER A 504 -11.90 18.91 -20.41
N ASP A 505 -10.58 19.02 -20.38
CA ASP A 505 -9.81 19.56 -21.50
C ASP A 505 -9.84 18.63 -22.73
N LEU A 506 -9.78 17.31 -22.50
CA LEU A 506 -9.97 16.30 -23.55
C LEU A 506 -11.35 16.42 -24.20
N VAL A 507 -12.41 16.55 -23.38
CA VAL A 507 -13.79 16.69 -23.87
C VAL A 507 -13.97 18.01 -24.61
N GLU A 508 -13.38 19.10 -24.13
CA GLU A 508 -13.40 20.40 -24.80
C GLU A 508 -12.76 20.33 -26.19
N ASN A 509 -11.57 19.74 -26.31
CA ASN A 509 -10.89 19.55 -27.60
C ASN A 509 -11.69 18.65 -28.55
N CYS A 510 -12.25 17.54 -28.05
CA CYS A 510 -13.10 16.65 -28.85
C CYS A 510 -14.39 17.32 -29.32
N ALA A 511 -15.06 18.09 -28.45
CA ALA A 511 -16.27 18.83 -28.80
C ALA A 511 -15.98 19.91 -29.84
N THR A 512 -14.85 20.59 -29.72
CA THR A 512 -14.37 21.59 -30.69
C THR A 512 -14.10 20.98 -32.07
N LEU A 513 -13.64 19.71 -32.15
CA LEU A 513 -13.50 19.00 -33.43
C LEU A 513 -14.84 18.53 -34.04
N HIS A 514 -15.90 18.40 -33.23
CA HIS A 514 -17.20 17.84 -33.65
C HIS A 514 -18.34 18.86 -33.55
N MET A 515 -18.07 20.12 -33.91
CA MET A 515 -19.04 21.24 -33.91
C MET A 515 -20.29 21.01 -34.79
N HIS A 516 -20.33 19.94 -35.58
CA HIS A 516 -21.49 19.57 -36.38
C HIS A 516 -22.56 18.80 -35.58
N LEU A 517 -22.26 18.30 -34.37
CA LEU A 517 -23.20 17.49 -33.58
C LEU A 517 -24.19 18.36 -32.79
N PRO A 518 -25.50 18.07 -32.76
CA PRO A 518 -26.52 18.96 -32.20
C PRO A 518 -26.33 19.34 -30.71
N HIS A 519 -25.63 18.52 -29.92
CA HIS A 519 -25.40 18.77 -28.49
C HIS A 519 -24.02 19.36 -28.16
N TRP A 520 -23.19 19.62 -29.18
CA TRP A 520 -21.82 20.07 -29.02
C TRP A 520 -21.67 21.37 -28.17
N PRO A 521 -22.54 22.40 -28.23
CA PRO A 521 -22.35 23.64 -27.45
C PRO A 521 -22.54 23.41 -25.95
N THR A 522 -23.51 22.57 -25.59
CA THR A 522 -23.79 22.21 -24.20
C THR A 522 -22.63 21.41 -23.61
N VAL A 523 -22.09 20.46 -24.38
CA VAL A 523 -20.93 19.64 -23.97
C VAL A 523 -19.70 20.52 -23.76
N LEU A 524 -19.42 21.43 -24.70
CA LEU A 524 -18.31 22.36 -24.62
C LEU A 524 -18.42 23.27 -23.38
N THR A 525 -19.56 23.93 -23.20
CA THR A 525 -19.80 24.84 -22.05
C THR A 525 -19.60 24.11 -20.73
N GLY A 526 -20.12 22.88 -20.61
CA GLY A 526 -19.95 22.05 -19.43
C GLY A 526 -18.49 21.68 -19.18
N ALA A 527 -17.77 21.23 -20.22
CA ALA A 527 -16.37 20.87 -20.14
C ALA A 527 -15.50 22.08 -19.72
N SER A 528 -15.63 23.22 -20.38
CA SER A 528 -14.86 24.41 -20.08
C SER A 528 -15.13 24.95 -18.67
N THR A 529 -16.39 24.88 -18.20
CA THR A 529 -16.73 25.23 -16.81
C THR A 529 -16.03 24.32 -15.80
N ILE A 530 -16.04 23.00 -16.02
CA ILE A 530 -15.34 22.03 -15.16
C ILE A 530 -13.83 22.29 -15.17
N LYS A 531 -13.25 22.59 -16.34
CA LYS A 531 -11.83 22.93 -16.50
C LYS A 531 -11.45 24.13 -15.64
N LEU A 532 -12.19 25.24 -15.76
CA LEU A 532 -11.93 26.47 -15.03
C LEU A 532 -12.04 26.26 -13.51
N LEU A 533 -13.10 25.60 -13.04
CA LEU A 533 -13.28 25.28 -11.62
C LEU A 533 -12.13 24.41 -11.10
N SER A 534 -11.69 23.43 -11.89
CA SER A 534 -10.57 22.55 -11.53
C SER A 534 -9.26 23.32 -11.40
N LEU A 535 -8.97 24.24 -12.32
CA LEU A 535 -7.80 25.13 -12.25
C LEU A 535 -7.83 26.02 -11.01
N LEU A 536 -8.97 26.63 -10.70
CA LEU A 536 -9.12 27.49 -9.52
C LEU A 536 -8.88 26.70 -8.22
N VAL A 537 -9.42 25.48 -8.13
CA VAL A 537 -9.21 24.61 -6.97
C VAL A 537 -7.74 24.22 -6.85
N LEU A 538 -7.08 23.82 -7.94
CA LEU A 538 -5.66 23.44 -7.91
C LEU A 538 -4.76 24.63 -7.57
N ALA A 539 -5.05 25.81 -8.13
CA ALA A 539 -4.35 27.04 -7.79
C ALA A 539 -4.49 27.36 -6.30
N TRP A 540 -5.70 27.23 -5.74
CA TRP A 540 -5.90 27.37 -4.30
C TRP A 540 -5.08 26.35 -3.50
N VAL A 541 -5.07 25.07 -3.90
CA VAL A 541 -4.28 24.02 -3.23
C VAL A 541 -2.79 24.38 -3.22
N ILE A 542 -2.26 24.83 -4.36
CA ILE A 542 -0.86 25.22 -4.53
C ILE A 542 -0.53 26.44 -3.65
N VAL A 543 -1.30 27.51 -3.76
CA VAL A 543 -1.09 28.77 -3.01
C VAL A 543 -1.21 28.53 -1.51
N ALA A 544 -2.27 27.84 -1.09
CA ALA A 544 -2.50 27.56 0.32
C ALA A 544 -1.43 26.61 0.89
N GLY A 545 -0.92 25.64 0.12
CA GLY A 545 0.22 24.81 0.51
C GLY A 545 1.55 25.58 0.58
N ALA A 546 1.77 26.52 -0.35
CA ALA A 546 2.93 27.40 -0.34
C ALA A 546 2.97 28.29 0.91
N LEU A 547 1.84 28.95 1.21
CA LEU A 547 1.68 29.83 2.36
C LEU A 547 1.75 29.08 3.69
N ALA A 548 1.32 27.82 3.72
CA ALA A 548 1.49 26.98 4.90
C ALA A 548 2.95 27.01 5.35
N GLY A 549 3.92 26.81 4.46
CA GLY A 549 5.35 26.72 4.80
C GLY A 549 6.02 27.97 5.40
N ARG A 550 5.39 29.15 5.43
CA ARG A 550 6.03 30.36 6.00
C ARG A 550 5.95 30.47 7.53
N LYS A 551 5.11 29.68 8.21
CA LYS A 551 4.94 29.71 9.69
C LYS A 551 5.72 28.63 10.46
N GLY A 552 6.77 28.02 9.88
CA GLY A 552 7.51 26.93 10.51
C GLY A 552 9.00 27.25 10.65
N GLY A 553 9.33 28.22 11.49
CA GLY A 553 10.71 28.71 11.64
C GLY A 553 10.99 29.33 13.00
N ARG A 554 10.67 28.62 14.08
CA ARG A 554 11.45 28.55 15.33
C ARG A 554 10.76 27.53 16.25
N PRO A 555 11.48 26.54 16.83
CA PRO A 555 10.96 25.83 17.99
C PRO A 555 10.71 26.86 19.11
N PRO A 556 9.65 26.71 19.95
CA PRO A 556 9.59 27.46 21.19
C PRO A 556 10.87 27.17 21.99
N ALA A 557 11.49 28.24 22.48
CA ALA A 557 12.74 28.22 23.23
C ALA A 557 12.62 27.46 24.55
#